data_AF-A0A0K2UVQ6-F1
#
_entry.id   AF-A0A0K2UVQ6-F1
#
_cell.length_a   1.000
_cell.length_b   1.000
_cell.length_c   1.000
_cell.angle_alpha   90.00
_cell.angle_beta   90.00
_cell.angle_gamma   90.00
#
_symmetry.space_group_name_H-M   'P 1'
#
loop_
_entity.id
_entity.type
_entity.pdbx_description
1 polymer ?
#
loop_
_entity_poly.entity_id
_entity_poly.type
_entity_poly.pdbx_seq_one_letter_code
_entity_poly.pdbx_strand_id
1 'polypeptide(L)'
;MMYGINGAEIVFNPSATLGDLSEPFWPIEARNAALANSYYACAINRVGTEIYPNKFTSGDGKEAHNDMGHFYGSSYIAGPDGTRTPGLSRVNDGLLLSDLDLNLCRQVKDKWGFRMTQRLDLYAKSLSEASLHDFTPQVIKDTES
;
A
#
# COMPACT_ATOMS: atom_id res chain seq x y z
N MET A 1 6.92 5.96 1.39
CA MET A 1 8.15 6.70 1.81
C MET A 1 7.94 8.20 1.87
N MET A 2 7.54 8.87 0.77
CA MET A 2 7.54 10.34 0.71
C MET A 2 6.61 11.03 1.73
N TYR A 3 5.38 10.54 1.92
CA TYR A 3 4.47 11.10 2.93
C TYR A 3 5.05 11.07 4.36
N GLY A 4 5.76 10.00 4.72
CA GLY A 4 6.43 9.91 6.02
C GLY A 4 7.65 10.82 6.15
N ILE A 5 8.36 11.10 5.04
CA ILE A 5 9.44 12.11 5.01
C ILE A 5 8.84 13.51 5.23
N ASN A 6 7.68 13.79 4.66
CA ASN A 6 6.95 15.05 4.84
C ASN A 6 6.24 15.17 6.21
N GLY A 7 6.47 14.24 7.14
CA GLY A 7 5.98 14.34 8.51
C GLY A 7 4.58 13.81 8.76
N ALA A 8 3.97 13.06 7.83
CA ALA A 8 2.65 12.49 8.04
C ALA A 8 2.59 11.55 9.24
N GLU A 9 1.54 11.69 10.06
CA GLU A 9 1.22 10.82 11.20
C GLU A 9 0.09 9.84 10.89
N ILE A 10 -0.79 10.21 9.94
CA ILE A 10 -1.83 9.36 9.36
C ILE A 10 -1.78 9.48 7.84
N VAL A 11 -1.83 8.35 7.14
CA VAL A 11 -1.95 8.29 5.68
C VAL A 11 -3.20 7.49 5.32
N PHE A 12 -4.17 8.16 4.71
CA PHE A 12 -5.36 7.51 4.17
C PHE A 12 -5.10 6.97 2.77
N ASN A 13 -5.56 5.75 2.51
CA ASN A 13 -5.44 5.06 1.22
C ASN A 13 -6.84 4.65 0.74
N PRO A 14 -7.61 5.57 0.13
CA PRO A 14 -8.86 5.26 -0.53
C PRO A 14 -8.59 4.46 -1.82
N SER A 15 -9.28 3.34 -1.98
CA SER A 15 -9.05 2.36 -3.03
C SER A 15 -10.38 1.82 -3.61
N ALA A 16 -10.30 1.28 -4.82
CA ALA A 16 -11.38 0.55 -5.48
C ALA A 16 -10.75 -0.61 -6.28
N THR A 17 -10.54 -1.73 -5.61
CA THR A 17 -9.81 -2.90 -6.15
C THR A 17 -10.65 -4.17 -6.04
N LEU A 18 -10.42 -5.10 -6.99
CA LEU A 18 -11.23 -6.30 -7.20
C LEU A 18 -10.50 -7.57 -6.73
N GLY A 19 -11.27 -8.58 -6.30
CA GLY A 19 -10.77 -9.72 -5.53
C GLY A 19 -9.68 -10.58 -6.20
N ASP A 20 -9.82 -10.91 -7.48
CA ASP A 20 -9.13 -12.06 -8.08
C ASP A 20 -7.59 -12.02 -8.02
N LEU A 21 -6.98 -10.84 -8.16
CA LEU A 21 -5.52 -10.69 -8.08
C LEU A 21 -5.06 -9.79 -6.93
N SER A 22 -5.86 -8.79 -6.57
CA SER A 22 -5.40 -7.73 -5.67
C SER A 22 -5.60 -8.03 -4.18
N GLU A 23 -6.58 -8.88 -3.83
CA GLU A 23 -6.94 -9.13 -2.44
C GLU A 23 -5.82 -9.75 -1.59
N PRO A 24 -4.97 -10.68 -2.11
CA PRO A 24 -3.83 -11.19 -1.36
C PRO A 24 -2.82 -10.12 -0.91
N PHE A 25 -2.70 -9.00 -1.64
CA PHE A 25 -1.80 -7.88 -1.30
C PHE A 25 -2.41 -6.93 -0.27
N TRP A 26 -3.74 -6.88 -0.17
CA TRP A 26 -4.47 -5.96 0.70
C TRP A 26 -4.03 -5.96 2.17
N PRO A 27 -3.84 -7.12 2.83
CA PRO A 27 -3.40 -7.12 4.23
C PRO A 27 -1.90 -6.82 4.41
N ILE A 28 -1.14 -6.68 3.32
CA ILE A 28 0.32 -6.56 3.30
C ILE A 28 0.75 -5.11 3.10
N GLU A 29 0.32 -4.46 2.02
CA GLU A 29 0.96 -3.23 1.53
C GLU A 29 0.78 -2.04 2.46
N ALA A 30 -0.46 -1.72 2.85
CA ALA A 30 -0.74 -0.61 3.76
C ALA A 30 -0.17 -0.87 5.17
N ARG A 31 -0.17 -2.13 5.61
CA ARG A 31 0.46 -2.54 6.88
C ARG A 31 1.98 -2.36 6.84
N ASN A 32 2.62 -2.74 5.74
CA ASN A 32 4.04 -2.50 5.53
C ASN A 32 4.35 -1.00 5.50
N ALA A 33 3.50 -0.20 4.84
CA ALA A 33 3.66 1.24 4.78
C ALA A 33 3.63 1.91 6.18
N ALA A 34 2.69 1.51 7.04
CA ALA A 34 2.60 1.97 8.43
C ALA A 34 3.90 1.66 9.20
N LEU A 35 4.38 0.41 9.09
CA LEU A 35 5.56 -0.07 9.79
C LEU A 35 6.86 0.59 9.29
N ALA A 36 7.10 0.59 7.98
CA ALA A 36 8.32 1.13 7.37
C ALA A 36 8.49 2.64 7.57
N ASN A 37 7.38 3.37 7.79
CA ASN A 37 7.40 4.82 7.93
C ASN A 37 7.04 5.31 9.33
N SER A 38 6.63 4.41 10.24
CA SER A 38 6.24 4.71 11.61
C SER A 38 5.12 5.76 11.69
N TYR A 39 4.04 5.52 10.96
CA TYR A 39 2.77 6.28 11.00
C TYR A 39 1.57 5.33 10.99
N TYR A 40 0.35 5.84 11.14
CA TYR A 40 -0.89 5.08 10.93
C TYR A 40 -1.31 5.04 9.45
N ALA A 41 -1.65 3.86 8.93
CA ALA A 41 -2.19 3.70 7.57
C ALA A 41 -3.65 3.26 7.61
N CYS A 42 -4.52 3.98 6.91
CA CYS A 42 -5.95 3.69 6.83
C CYS A 42 -6.29 3.18 5.42
N ALA A 43 -6.39 1.86 5.26
CA ALA A 43 -6.72 1.23 3.99
C ALA A 43 -8.24 1.11 3.85
N ILE A 44 -8.80 1.72 2.80
CA ILE A 44 -10.24 1.77 2.57
C ILE A 44 -10.52 1.24 1.16
N ASN A 45 -11.31 0.18 1.04
CA ASN A 45 -11.77 -0.30 -0.27
C ASN A 45 -13.29 -0.16 -0.39
N ARG A 46 -13.75 -0.02 -1.63
CA ARG A 46 -15.15 -0.12 -2.01
C ARG A 46 -15.70 -1.53 -1.71
N VAL A 47 -17.03 -1.64 -1.59
CA VAL A 47 -17.76 -2.91 -1.46
C VAL A 47 -18.79 -3.07 -2.58
N GLY A 48 -19.13 -4.32 -2.90
CA GLY A 48 -20.22 -4.66 -3.82
C GLY A 48 -19.77 -4.87 -5.26
N THR A 49 -20.74 -4.95 -6.17
CA THR A 49 -20.53 -5.15 -7.60
C THR A 49 -21.35 -4.13 -8.38
N GLU A 50 -20.72 -3.45 -9.31
CA GLU A 50 -21.33 -2.40 -10.12
C GLU A 50 -21.59 -2.91 -11.53
N ILE A 51 -22.80 -2.65 -12.04
CA ILE A 51 -23.23 -3.05 -13.38
C ILE A 51 -23.44 -1.78 -14.21
N TYR A 52 -22.78 -1.71 -15.36
CA TYR A 52 -22.79 -0.58 -16.28
C TYR A 52 -23.74 -0.82 -17.45
N PRO A 53 -24.35 0.23 -18.03
CA PRO A 53 -25.37 0.09 -19.08
C PRO A 53 -24.81 -0.44 -20.40
N ASN A 54 -23.55 -0.12 -20.72
CA ASN A 54 -22.89 -0.53 -21.96
C ASN A 54 -21.81 -1.59 -21.66
N LYS A 55 -21.63 -2.53 -22.59
CA LYS A 55 -20.61 -3.56 -22.48
C LYS A 55 -19.20 -3.00 -22.65
N PHE A 56 -18.25 -3.58 -21.93
CA PHE A 56 -16.81 -3.29 -22.03
C PHE A 56 -15.98 -4.57 -21.91
N THR A 57 -14.68 -4.49 -22.20
CA THR A 57 -13.73 -5.60 -22.08
C THR A 57 -12.68 -5.28 -21.01
N SER A 58 -12.09 -6.32 -20.40
CA SER A 58 -11.08 -6.18 -19.34
C SER A 58 -9.65 -6.43 -19.81
N GLY A 59 -9.42 -6.61 -21.11
CA GLY A 59 -8.10 -6.89 -21.68
C GLY A 59 -7.54 -8.29 -21.37
N ASP A 60 -8.39 -9.21 -20.86
CA ASP A 60 -8.03 -10.58 -20.49
C ASP A 60 -8.42 -11.63 -21.55
N GLY A 61 -8.84 -11.18 -22.73
CA GLY A 61 -9.27 -12.03 -23.83
C GLY A 61 -10.66 -12.67 -23.66
N LYS A 62 -11.41 -12.33 -22.61
CA LYS A 62 -12.80 -12.77 -22.42
C LYS A 62 -13.78 -11.89 -23.20
N GLU A 63 -15.01 -12.38 -23.30
CA GLU A 63 -16.14 -11.67 -23.91
C GLU A 63 -16.45 -10.34 -23.21
N ALA A 64 -17.03 -9.40 -23.96
CA ALA A 64 -17.48 -8.14 -23.40
C ALA A 64 -18.65 -8.33 -22.43
N HIS A 65 -18.58 -7.66 -21.27
CA HIS A 65 -19.48 -7.82 -20.14
C HIS A 65 -19.91 -6.46 -19.58
N ASN A 66 -20.82 -6.47 -18.61
CA ASN A 66 -21.41 -5.26 -18.03
C ASN A 66 -21.01 -5.04 -16.56
N ASP A 67 -20.48 -6.05 -15.87
CA ASP A 67 -20.11 -5.97 -14.46
C ASP A 67 -18.63 -5.67 -14.26
N MET A 68 -18.29 -4.77 -13.35
CA MET A 68 -16.88 -4.44 -13.08
C MET A 68 -16.20 -5.46 -12.16
N GLY A 69 -16.89 -6.51 -11.73
CA GLY A 69 -16.42 -7.46 -10.73
C GLY A 69 -16.76 -7.07 -9.29
N HIS A 70 -16.24 -7.85 -8.34
CA HIS A 70 -16.54 -7.71 -6.92
C HIS A 70 -15.46 -6.91 -6.17
N PHE A 71 -15.85 -5.76 -5.62
CA PHE A 71 -15.06 -5.01 -4.66
C PHE A 71 -15.20 -5.64 -3.27
N TYR A 72 -14.07 -5.96 -2.66
CA TYR A 72 -14.00 -6.85 -1.50
C TYR A 72 -13.89 -6.12 -0.15
N GLY A 73 -14.10 -4.81 -0.08
CA GLY A 73 -14.08 -4.05 1.17
C GLY A 73 -12.85 -4.32 2.01
N SER A 74 -13.03 -4.96 3.17
CA SER A 74 -11.92 -5.35 4.06
C SER A 74 -11.12 -4.16 4.58
N SER A 75 -11.74 -2.97 4.67
CA SER A 75 -11.10 -1.75 5.17
C SER A 75 -10.58 -1.94 6.60
N TYR A 76 -9.39 -1.42 6.89
CA TYR A 76 -8.72 -1.58 8.18
C TYR A 76 -7.75 -0.43 8.48
N ILE A 77 -7.28 -0.36 9.73
CA ILE A 77 -6.23 0.57 10.17
C ILE A 77 -5.02 -0.23 10.64
N ALA A 78 -3.82 0.17 10.19
CA ALA A 78 -2.55 -0.36 10.66
C ALA A 78 -1.80 0.69 11.49
N GLY A 79 -1.22 0.24 12.60
CA GLY A 79 -0.42 1.05 13.50
C GLY A 79 1.07 1.05 13.16
N PRO A 80 1.82 2.07 13.64
CA PRO A 80 3.25 2.19 13.41
C PRO A 80 4.07 1.06 14.04
N ASP A 81 3.55 0.42 15.10
CA ASP A 81 4.17 -0.69 15.84
C ASP A 81 3.92 -2.07 15.19
N GLY A 82 3.26 -2.10 14.03
CA GLY A 82 2.93 -3.31 13.30
C GLY A 82 1.59 -3.96 13.69
N THR A 83 0.89 -3.43 14.70
CA THR A 83 -0.48 -3.85 15.02
C THR A 83 -1.45 -3.40 13.94
N ARG A 84 -2.65 -4.00 13.91
CA ARG A 84 -3.73 -3.58 13.02
C ARG A 84 -5.09 -4.00 13.56
N THR A 85 -6.14 -3.31 13.10
CA THR A 85 -7.52 -3.73 13.33
C THR A 85 -7.87 -4.96 12.48
N PRO A 86 -8.91 -5.71 12.86
CA PRO A 86 -9.63 -6.57 11.93
C PRO A 86 -10.13 -5.76 10.71
N GLY A 87 -10.31 -6.43 9.58
CA GLY A 87 -10.94 -5.84 8.41
C GLY A 87 -12.46 -5.75 8.57
N LEU A 88 -13.06 -4.73 7.94
CA LEU A 88 -14.51 -4.66 7.76
C LEU A 88 -15.04 -5.75 6.80
N SER A 89 -16.36 -5.83 6.68
CA SER A 89 -17.03 -6.75 5.77
C SER A 89 -16.50 -6.65 4.34
N ARG A 90 -16.53 -7.78 3.64
CA ARG A 90 -16.21 -7.84 2.21
C ARG A 90 -17.37 -7.40 1.32
N VAL A 91 -18.60 -7.46 1.84
CA VAL A 91 -19.83 -7.39 1.04
C VAL A 91 -20.82 -6.33 1.52
N ASN A 92 -20.64 -5.81 2.74
CA ASN A 92 -21.58 -4.86 3.34
C ASN A 92 -20.89 -3.51 3.53
N ASP A 93 -21.67 -2.45 3.39
CA ASP A 93 -21.29 -1.13 3.89
C ASP A 93 -20.91 -1.20 5.37
N GLY A 94 -19.96 -0.36 5.78
CA GLY A 94 -19.48 -0.36 7.14
C GLY A 94 -18.77 0.92 7.52
N LEU A 95 -18.77 1.20 8.83
CA LEU A 95 -18.07 2.30 9.45
C LEU A 95 -17.03 1.75 10.43
N LEU A 96 -15.77 2.11 10.23
CA LEU A 96 -14.68 1.75 11.14
C LEU A 96 -14.31 2.97 11.99
N LEU A 97 -14.51 2.86 13.30
CA LEU A 97 -14.09 3.86 14.29
C LEU A 97 -12.93 3.27 15.10
N SER A 98 -11.88 4.06 15.32
CA SER A 98 -10.72 3.66 16.11
C SER A 98 -10.10 4.88 16.78
N ASP A 99 -9.73 4.74 18.04
CA ASP A 99 -8.92 5.71 18.76
C ASP A 99 -7.45 5.48 18.44
N LEU A 100 -6.74 6.55 18.04
CA LEU A 100 -5.32 6.50 17.65
C LEU A 100 -4.53 7.48 18.52
N ASP A 101 -3.54 7.00 19.25
CA ASP A 101 -2.58 7.86 19.94
C ASP A 101 -1.43 8.23 19.00
N LEU A 102 -1.42 9.46 18.49
CA LEU A 102 -0.40 9.93 17.56
C LEU A 102 1.01 9.96 18.16
N ASN A 103 1.13 10.01 19.49
CA ASN A 103 2.44 9.94 20.15
C ASN A 103 3.15 8.61 19.89
N LEU A 104 2.40 7.54 19.59
CA LEU A 104 2.97 6.24 19.24
C LEU A 104 3.90 6.33 18.02
N CYS A 105 3.61 7.22 17.06
CA CYS A 105 4.45 7.43 15.89
C CYS A 105 5.88 7.81 16.29
N ARG A 106 6.04 8.76 17.24
CA ARG A 106 7.36 9.17 17.73
C ARG A 106 8.04 8.06 18.53
N GLN A 107 7.30 7.42 19.45
CA GLN A 107 7.83 6.34 20.29
C GLN A 107 8.42 5.19 19.44
N VAL A 108 7.73 4.80 18.37
CA VAL A 108 8.22 3.75 17.46
C VAL A 108 9.42 4.24 16.64
N LYS A 109 9.40 5.47 16.12
CA LYS A 109 10.56 6.05 15.39
C LYS A 109 11.83 6.00 16.24
N ASP A 110 11.72 6.39 17.51
CA ASP A 110 12.86 6.44 18.44
C ASP A 110 13.34 5.03 18.82
N LYS A 111 12.41 4.09 19.03
CA LYS A 111 12.74 2.70 19.40
C LYS A 111 13.38 1.90 18.27
N TRP A 112 12.84 2.01 17.05
CA TRP A 112 13.26 1.18 15.91
C TRP A 112 14.32 1.84 15.04
N GLY A 113 14.40 3.17 15.04
CA GLY A 113 15.46 3.90 14.35
C GLY A 113 15.38 3.86 12.81
N PHE A 114 14.30 3.37 12.20
CA PHE A 114 14.17 3.32 10.74
C PHE A 114 14.40 4.68 10.07
N ARG A 115 13.90 5.76 10.69
CA ARG A 115 14.10 7.13 10.17
C ARG A 115 15.58 7.55 10.26
N MET A 116 16.28 7.10 11.29
CA MET A 116 17.69 7.40 11.52
C MET A 116 18.60 6.64 10.53
N THR A 117 18.23 5.42 10.15
CA THR A 117 19.04 4.52 9.30
C THR A 117 18.62 4.51 7.82
N GLN A 118 17.76 5.45 7.40
CA GLN A 118 17.15 5.47 6.07
C GLN A 118 18.09 5.79 4.90
N ARG A 119 19.27 6.38 5.16
CA ARG A 119 20.31 6.71 4.15
C ARG A 119 19.75 7.39 2.89
N LEU A 120 18.91 8.42 3.08
CA LEU A 120 18.18 9.06 1.99
C LEU A 120 19.09 9.64 0.91
N ASP A 121 20.27 10.11 1.29
CA ASP A 121 21.32 10.61 0.40
C ASP A 121 21.81 9.54 -0.59
N LEU A 122 22.09 8.32 -0.08
CA LEU A 122 22.49 7.17 -0.91
C LEU A 122 21.37 6.82 -1.89
N TYR A 123 20.15 6.60 -1.40
CA TYR A 123 19.04 6.17 -2.25
C TYR A 123 18.65 7.22 -3.28
N ALA A 124 18.73 8.51 -2.94
CA ALA A 124 18.49 9.59 -3.90
C ALA A 124 19.50 9.55 -5.06
N LYS A 125 20.79 9.37 -4.76
CA LYS A 125 21.83 9.22 -5.78
C LYS A 125 21.59 7.97 -6.63
N SER A 126 21.38 6.80 -6.00
CA SER A 126 21.18 5.54 -6.72
C SER A 126 19.94 5.55 -7.62
N LEU A 127 18.82 6.13 -7.17
CA LEU A 127 17.62 6.27 -8.00
C LEU A 127 17.83 7.27 -9.15
N SER A 128 18.59 8.34 -8.91
CA SER A 128 18.94 9.30 -9.97
C SER A 128 19.80 8.63 -11.05
N GLU A 129 20.81 7.85 -10.66
CA GLU A 129 21.65 7.07 -11.59
C GLU A 129 20.81 6.04 -12.36
N ALA A 130 19.93 5.30 -11.68
CA ALA A 130 19.05 4.31 -12.29
C ALA A 130 18.04 4.90 -13.29
N SER A 131 17.79 6.21 -13.23
CA SER A 131 16.86 6.91 -14.13
C SER A 131 17.49 7.40 -15.44
N LEU A 132 18.82 7.29 -15.59
CA LEU A 132 19.54 7.73 -16.79
C LEU A 132 19.30 6.81 -17.98
N HIS A 133 19.32 7.38 -19.20
CA HIS A 133 19.11 6.61 -20.44
C HIS A 133 20.17 5.55 -20.70
N ASP A 134 21.39 5.77 -20.23
CA ASP A 134 22.56 4.91 -20.38
C ASP A 134 22.89 4.11 -19.11
N PHE A 135 21.93 4.00 -18.18
CA PHE A 135 22.11 3.24 -16.94
C PHE A 135 22.49 1.78 -17.23
N THR A 136 23.60 1.35 -16.63
CA THR A 136 24.00 -0.06 -16.62
C THR A 136 23.74 -0.63 -15.22
N PRO A 137 22.84 -1.62 -15.06
CA PRO A 137 22.57 -2.23 -13.76
C PRO A 137 23.82 -2.86 -13.13
N GLN A 138 23.92 -2.79 -11.80
CA GLN A 138 24.99 -3.43 -11.04
C GLN A 138 24.79 -4.96 -11.01
N VAL A 139 25.24 -5.65 -12.06
CA VAL A 139 25.18 -7.11 -12.19
C VAL A 139 26.58 -7.69 -12.00
N ILE A 140 26.71 -8.60 -11.03
CA ILE A 140 27.93 -9.40 -10.83
C ILE A 140 27.70 -10.75 -11.51
N LYS A 141 28.62 -11.13 -12.41
CA LYS A 141 28.62 -12.44 -13.09
C LYS A 141 29.84 -13.24 -12.67
N ASP A 142 29.73 -14.55 -12.70
CA ASP A 142 30.88 -15.43 -12.54
C ASP A 142 31.89 -15.17 -13.66
N THR A 143 33.18 -15.20 -13.31
CA THR A 143 34.28 -14.94 -14.25
C THR A 143 34.58 -16.15 -15.15
N GLU A 144 33.97 -17.31 -14.89
CA GLU A 144 34.16 -18.55 -15.64
C GLU A 144 32.80 -19.15 -16.06
N SER A 145 32.30 -18.73 -17.22
CA SER A 145 31.23 -19.38 -17.97
C SER A 145 31.40 -19.14 -19.46
#